data_AF-A0A6V7JBL5-F1
#
_entry.id   AF-A0A6V7JBL5-F1
#
_cell.length_a   1.000
_cell.length_b   1.000
_cell.length_c   1.000
_cell.angle_alpha   90.00
_cell.angle_beta   90.00
_cell.angle_gamma   90.00
#
_symmetry.space_group_name_H-M   'P 1'
#
loop_
_entity.id
_entity.type
_entity.pdbx_description
1 polymer ?
#
loop_
_entity_poly.entity_id
_entity_poly.type
_entity_poly.pdbx_seq_one_letter_code
_entity_poly.pdbx_strand_id
1 'polypeptide(L)' 'CMWSVCGIHDQGWKEREIFGKIRYMNYKGCERKFDVKAYVKKYDGKVFHKGKKESIDKFMKKPKK' A
#
# COMPACT_ATOMS: atom_id res chain seq x y z
N CYS A 1 4.52 -17.86 -6.09
CA CYS A 1 5.30 -16.60 -6.12
C CYS A 1 5.74 -16.22 -7.53
N MET A 2 6.21 -17.17 -8.35
CA MET A 2 6.81 -16.89 -9.65
C MET A 2 5.89 -16.21 -10.67
N TRP A 3 4.57 -16.46 -10.62
CA TRP A 3 3.57 -15.76 -11.44
C TRP A 3 3.59 -14.24 -11.20
N SER A 4 3.65 -13.79 -9.93
CA SER A 4 3.57 -12.37 -9.59
C SER A 4 4.88 -11.60 -9.81
N VAL A 5 6.02 -12.27 -9.67
CA VAL A 5 7.34 -11.61 -9.72
C VAL A 5 7.98 -11.75 -11.10
N CYS A 6 7.92 -12.95 -11.68
CA CYS A 6 8.57 -13.27 -12.95
C CYS A 6 7.57 -13.50 -14.10
N GLY A 7 6.27 -13.41 -13.85
CA GLY A 7 5.25 -13.53 -14.90
C GLY A 7 5.06 -14.96 -15.45
N ILE A 8 5.49 -15.99 -14.73
CA ILE A 8 5.25 -17.38 -15.18
C ILE A 8 3.74 -17.63 -15.28
N HIS A 9 3.26 -18.07 -16.44
CA HIS A 9 1.84 -18.23 -16.78
C HIS A 9 1.04 -16.91 -16.84
N ASP A 10 1.71 -15.78 -17.06
CA ASP A 10 1.09 -14.50 -17.40
C ASP A 10 1.57 -14.03 -18.79
N GLN A 11 0.86 -13.07 -19.37
CA GLN A 11 1.27 -12.39 -20.59
C GLN A 11 2.12 -11.15 -20.27
N GLY A 12 2.81 -10.61 -21.28
CA GLY A 12 3.54 -9.35 -21.17
C GLY A 12 2.61 -8.13 -21.12
N TRP A 13 2.99 -7.13 -20.32
CA TRP A 13 2.26 -5.86 -20.16
C TRP A 13 3.09 -4.66 -20.62
N LYS A 14 2.48 -3.47 -20.60
CA LYS A 14 3.17 -2.21 -20.92
C LYS A 14 4.41 -2.04 -20.03
N GLU A 15 5.53 -1.77 -20.67
CA GLU A 15 6.83 -1.60 -20.02
C GLU A 15 6.84 -0.40 -19.06
N ARG A 16 7.42 -0.60 -17.89
CA ARG A 16 7.56 0.39 -16.81
C ARG A 16 8.91 0.21 -16.12
N GLU A 17 9.45 1.29 -15.58
CA GLU A 17 10.65 1.24 -14.75
C GLU A 17 10.47 0.26 -13.59
N ILE A 18 11.56 -0.42 -13.23
CA ILE A 18 11.66 -1.46 -12.19
C ILE A 18 10.93 -2.76 -12.56
N PHE A 19 9.68 -2.69 -13.00
CA PHE A 19 8.84 -3.87 -13.27
C PHE A 19 9.05 -4.48 -14.66
N GLY A 20 9.66 -3.74 -15.60
CA GLY A 20 9.74 -4.14 -17.00
C GLY A 20 8.33 -4.37 -17.56
N LYS A 21 8.10 -5.54 -18.18
CA LYS A 21 6.80 -5.94 -18.75
C LYS A 21 5.94 -6.80 -17.82
N ILE A 22 6.31 -6.93 -16.54
CA ILE A 22 5.52 -7.68 -15.56
C ILE A 22 4.21 -6.93 -15.26
N ARG A 23 3.15 -7.68 -14.94
CA ARG A 23 1.84 -7.14 -14.57
C ARG A 23 1.97 -6.14 -13.42
N TYR A 24 1.51 -4.92 -13.65
CA TYR A 24 1.49 -3.87 -12.64
C TYR A 24 0.12 -3.74 -11.98
N MET A 25 0.09 -3.79 -10.65
CA MET A 25 -1.08 -3.48 -9.82
C MET A 25 -0.71 -2.35 -8.86
N ASN A 26 -1.58 -1.35 -8.72
CA ASN A 26 -1.32 -0.18 -7.89
C ASN A 26 -2.48 0.09 -6.92
N TYR A 27 -2.19 0.90 -5.91
CA TYR A 27 -3.14 1.23 -4.85
C TYR A 27 -4.43 1.87 -5.39
N LYS A 28 -4.32 2.86 -6.28
CA LYS A 28 -5.49 3.50 -6.92
C LYS A 28 -6.32 2.53 -7.77
N GLY A 29 -5.69 1.52 -8.36
CA GLY A 29 -6.36 0.44 -9.08
C GLY A 29 -7.17 -0.45 -8.15
N CYS A 30 -6.67 -0.73 -6.95
CA CYS A 30 -7.41 -1.45 -5.93
C CYS A 30 -8.61 -0.65 -5.42
N GLU A 31 -8.44 0.65 -5.15
CA GLU A 31 -9.53 1.54 -4.70
C GLU A 31 -10.72 1.58 -5.68
N ARG A 32 -10.47 1.42 -6.99
CA ARG A 32 -11.55 1.35 -8.00
C ARG A 32 -12.27 0.00 -8.05
N LYS A 33 -11.68 -1.06 -7.47
CA LYS A 33 -12.22 -2.43 -7.54
C LYS A 33 -12.96 -2.85 -6.27
N PHE A 34 -12.54 -2.36 -5.11
CA PHE A 34 -13.17 -2.68 -3.83
C PHE A 34 -12.86 -1.63 -2.76
N ASP A 35 -13.59 -1.67 -1.65
CA ASP A 35 -13.33 -0.81 -0.49
C ASP A 35 -12.07 -1.25 0.26
N VAL A 36 -10.95 -0.63 -0.13
CA VAL A 36 -9.64 -0.85 0.49
C VAL A 36 -9.63 -0.42 1.97
N LYS A 37 -10.36 0.64 2.34
CA LYS A 37 -10.38 1.13 3.72
C LYS A 37 -11.10 0.16 4.64
N ALA A 38 -12.24 -0.39 4.19
CA ALA A 38 -12.94 -1.42 4.93
C ALA A 38 -12.09 -2.70 5.07
N TYR A 39 -11.38 -3.10 4.01
CA TYR A 39 -10.46 -4.24 4.07
C TYR A 39 -9.33 -4.01 5.07
N VAL A 40 -8.65 -2.85 5.01
CA VAL A 40 -7.59 -2.49 5.96
C VAL A 40 -8.16 -2.48 7.36
N LYS A 41 -9.25 -1.75 7.64
CA LYS A 41 -9.88 -1.71 8.98
C LYS A 41 -10.23 -3.09 9.54
N LYS A 42 -10.71 -4.01 8.69
CA LYS A 42 -11.02 -5.39 9.09
C LYS A 42 -9.79 -6.17 9.56
N TYR A 43 -8.63 -5.90 8.98
CA TYR A 43 -7.40 -6.67 9.22
C TYR A 43 -6.26 -5.87 9.87
N ASP A 44 -6.48 -4.60 10.20
CA ASP A 44 -5.53 -3.67 10.86
C ASP A 44 -5.12 -4.17 12.27
N GLY A 45 -5.94 -5.05 12.86
CA GLY A 45 -5.86 -5.51 14.25
C GLY A 45 -4.89 -6.65 14.57
N LYS A 46 -3.82 -6.88 13.79
CA LYS A 46 -2.70 -7.77 14.19
C LYS A 46 -1.31 -7.17 13.98
N VAL A 47 -1.22 -5.88 13.69
CA VAL A 47 0.07 -5.18 13.67
C VAL A 47 0.31 -4.66 15.08
N PHE A 48 1.36 -5.14 15.75
CA PHE A 48 1.82 -4.61 17.03
C PHE A 48 1.97 -3.08 16.90
N HIS A 49 1.02 -2.33 17.47
CA HIS A 49 1.10 -0.87 17.51
C HIS A 49 2.16 -0.49 18.56
N LYS A 50 3.44 -0.47 18.18
CA LYS A 50 4.48 0.15 19.00
C LYS A 50 4.34 1.67 18.88
N GLY A 51 3.48 2.23 19.75
CA GLY A 51 3.41 3.63 20.20
C GLY A 51 3.87 4.74 19.23
N LYS A 52 3.06 5.10 18.22
CA LYS A 52 3.33 6.26 17.34
C LYS A 52 2.10 7.14 17.06
N LYS A 53 1.21 7.33 18.04
CA LYS A 53 0.15 8.35 17.93
C LYS A 53 0.39 9.60 18.76
N GLU A 54 1.14 9.51 19.85
CA GLU A 54 1.38 10.66 20.75
C GLU A 54 2.44 11.66 20.24
N SER A 55 3.32 11.27 19.30
CA SER A 55 4.46 12.11 18.91
C SER A 55 4.14 13.20 17.87
N ILE A 56 3.14 13.00 17.00
CA ILE A 56 2.82 13.95 15.92
C ILE A 56 1.96 15.11 16.44
N ASP A 57 0.95 14.82 17.28
CA ASP A 57 0.09 15.86 17.86
C ASP A 57 0.83 16.80 18.81
N LYS A 58 1.92 16.33 19.44
CA LYS A 58 2.80 17.16 20.29
C LYS A 58 3.66 18.12 19.47
N PHE A 59 4.03 17.75 18.25
CA PHE A 59 4.87 18.59 17.37
C PHE A 59 4.06 19.73 16.71
N MET A 60 2.79 19.48 16.39
CA MET A 60 1.91 20.45 15.71
C MET A 60 1.28 21.50 16.65
N LYS A 61 1.35 21.33 17.97
CA LYS A 61 0.76 22.23 18.99
C LYS A 61 1.74 23.23 19.62
N LYS A 62 2.87 23.55 18.99
CA LYS A 62 3.70 24.67 19.51
C LYS A 62 2.98 26.00 19.27
N PRO A 63 2.76 26.83 20.30
CA PRO A 63 2.20 28.16 20.11
C PRO A 63 3.23 28.99 19.34
N LYS A 64 2.77 29.64 18.26
CA LYS A 64 3.54 30.69 17.61
C LYS A 64 3.73 31.80 18.65
N LYS A 65 4.98 32.07 19.04
CA LYS A 65 5.34 33.32 19.71
C LYS A 65 5.13 34.48 18.75
#